data_AF-A0AAC9B397-F1
#
_entry.id   AF-A0AAC9B397-F1
#
_cell.length_a   1.000
_cell.length_b   1.000
_cell.length_c   1.000
_cell.angle_alpha   90.00
_cell.angle_beta   90.00
_cell.angle_gamma   90.00
#
_symmetry.space_group_name_H-M   'P 1'
#
loop_
_entity.id
_entity.type
_entity.pdbx_description
1 polymer ?
#
loop_
_entity_poly.entity_id
_entity_poly.type
_entity_poly.pdbx_seq_one_letter_code
_entity_poly.pdbx_strand_id
1 'polypeptide(L)'
;MVIVKLVIIVLFLLVGAFYVKPSNWHPFMPFGVKGMFQCASTVFFAYLGFDAVSSSAAEVKDPDRNMPFGIIGTLIIATVLYIGVSIVLTGMISYTKLNVADPVAFALQAVNQNWLAGLLSLGALAGMTTMMVTMIFSSSRLVYSTGRDGLLPKTLGKVSANHSPLHAMTVVTIVIAILGGLVPLDQLTNLVNIGTLIAFAVVSFGIIPLRKRKGIPNHGFKVPFYPVLPIISGLMCIFLMTTLSKETWIASLIWFALGLLIYFTYGINHSQLAQKDNSEK
;
A
#
# COMPACT_ATOMS: atom_id res chain seq x y z
N MET A 1 1.43 2.06 -19.98
CA MET A 1 1.77 2.78 -18.72
C MET A 1 2.70 1.99 -17.80
N VAL A 2 2.41 0.72 -17.44
CA VAL A 2 3.32 -0.08 -16.59
C VAL A 2 4.70 -0.30 -17.24
N ILE A 3 4.75 -0.64 -18.53
CA ILE A 3 6.02 -0.81 -19.27
C ILE A 3 6.88 0.45 -19.19
N VAL A 4 6.27 1.63 -19.35
CA VAL A 4 6.98 2.92 -19.25
C VAL A 4 7.62 3.08 -17.87
N LYS A 5 6.87 2.80 -16.79
CA LYS A 5 7.41 2.83 -15.42
C LYS A 5 8.60 1.89 -15.24
N LEU A 6 8.47 0.65 -15.71
CA LEU A 6 9.54 -0.35 -15.62
C LEU A 6 10.77 0.05 -16.42
N VAL A 7 10.58 0.54 -17.65
CA VAL A 7 11.68 1.01 -18.51
C VAL A 7 12.45 2.14 -17.84
N ILE A 8 11.75 3.09 -17.21
CA ILE A 8 12.40 4.22 -16.53
C ILE A 8 13.22 3.74 -15.32
N ILE A 9 12.69 2.83 -14.52
CA ILE A 9 13.42 2.26 -13.38
C ILE A 9 14.64 1.50 -13.88
N VAL A 10 14.49 0.63 -14.88
CA VAL A 10 15.61 -0.12 -15.45
C VAL A 10 16.66 0.81 -16.06
N LEU A 11 16.25 1.88 -16.73
CA LEU A 11 17.15 2.89 -17.29
C LEU A 11 17.95 3.59 -16.19
N PHE A 12 17.30 3.95 -15.07
CA PHE A 12 17.99 4.47 -13.89
C PHE A 12 19.01 3.49 -13.34
N LEU A 13 18.65 2.20 -13.21
CA LEU A 13 19.55 1.17 -12.70
C LEU A 13 20.78 1.00 -13.60
N LEU A 14 20.57 0.91 -14.92
CA LEU A 14 21.64 0.71 -15.89
C LEU A 14 22.60 1.91 -15.92
N VAL A 15 22.07 3.13 -16.00
CA VAL A 15 22.91 4.33 -16.06
C VAL A 15 23.55 4.62 -14.71
N GLY A 16 22.77 4.53 -13.63
CA GLY A 16 23.24 4.80 -12.27
C GLY A 16 24.33 3.83 -11.82
N ALA A 17 24.30 2.56 -12.26
CA ALA A 17 25.33 1.57 -11.94
C ALA A 17 26.75 2.02 -12.34
N PHE A 18 26.91 2.78 -13.42
CA PHE A 18 28.22 3.29 -13.85
C PHE A 18 28.79 4.38 -12.94
N TYR A 19 27.95 5.02 -12.14
CA TYR A 19 28.33 6.13 -11.25
C TYR A 19 28.35 5.73 -9.78
N VAL A 20 28.18 4.44 -9.46
CA VAL A 20 28.27 3.93 -8.10
C VAL A 20 29.70 4.03 -7.60
N LYS A 21 29.87 4.74 -6.47
CA LYS A 21 31.14 4.83 -5.74
C LYS A 21 31.00 4.03 -4.43
N PRO A 22 31.67 2.88 -4.29
CA PRO A 22 31.59 2.06 -3.06
C PRO A 22 31.96 2.81 -1.78
N SER A 23 32.71 3.91 -1.87
CA SER A 23 33.01 4.80 -0.74
C SER A 23 31.76 5.37 -0.08
N ASN A 24 30.66 5.55 -0.82
CA ASN A 24 29.41 6.07 -0.28
C ASN A 24 28.68 5.07 0.64
N TRP A 25 29.03 3.79 0.57
CA TRP A 25 28.51 2.77 1.47
C TRP A 25 29.24 2.70 2.82
N HIS A 26 30.24 3.55 3.05
CA HIS A 26 30.90 3.67 4.34
C HIS A 26 30.45 4.95 5.05
N PRO A 27 29.89 4.86 6.28
CA PRO A 27 29.50 3.64 7.02
C PRO A 27 28.21 2.99 6.47
N PHE A 28 28.14 1.65 6.42
CA PHE A 28 27.00 0.92 5.85
C PHE A 28 25.77 0.98 6.76
N MET A 29 25.99 0.95 8.07
CA MET A 29 24.92 0.93 9.07
C MET A 29 25.15 2.03 10.13
N PRO A 30 25.06 3.32 9.74
CA PRO A 30 25.34 4.45 10.64
C PRO A 30 24.38 4.50 11.85
N PHE A 31 23.14 4.04 11.67
CA PHE A 31 22.09 4.05 12.70
C PHE A 31 21.89 2.69 13.38
N GLY A 32 22.81 1.74 13.15
CA GLY A 32 22.71 0.37 13.66
C GLY A 32 21.47 -0.40 13.19
N VAL A 33 21.26 -1.57 13.78
CA VAL A 33 20.14 -2.47 13.46
C VAL A 33 18.78 -1.83 13.79
N LYS A 34 18.75 -0.97 14.81
CA LYS A 34 17.53 -0.24 15.20
C LYS A 34 17.05 0.69 14.09
N GLY A 35 17.96 1.48 13.48
CA GLY A 35 17.63 2.35 12.36
C GLY A 35 17.18 1.57 11.12
N MET A 36 17.79 0.42 10.85
CA MET A 36 17.39 -0.46 9.75
C MET A 36 15.92 -0.91 9.88
N PHE A 37 15.48 -1.36 11.05
CA PHE A 37 14.09 -1.77 11.24
C PHE A 37 13.11 -0.59 11.21
N GLN A 38 13.49 0.57 11.73
CA GLN A 38 12.68 1.77 11.64
C GLN A 38 12.49 2.19 10.17
N CYS A 39 13.57 2.22 9.38
CA CYS A 39 13.48 2.47 7.94
C CYS A 39 12.66 1.40 7.22
N ALA A 40 12.79 0.12 7.57
CA ALA A 40 11.99 -0.97 7.00
C ALA A 40 10.48 -0.71 7.17
N SER A 41 10.06 -0.23 8.33
CA SER A 41 8.65 0.13 8.58
C SER A 41 8.20 1.34 7.76
N THR A 42 9.07 2.31 7.46
CA THR A 42 8.74 3.45 6.60
C THR A 42 8.65 3.04 5.13
N VAL A 43 9.66 2.32 4.61
CA VAL A 43 9.69 1.89 3.20
C VAL A 43 8.69 0.77 2.89
N PHE A 44 8.07 0.17 3.91
CA PHE A 44 6.93 -0.74 3.75
C PHE A 44 5.83 -0.13 2.87
N PHE A 45 5.65 1.20 2.95
CA PHE A 45 4.72 1.94 2.11
C PHE A 45 4.90 1.67 0.61
N ALA A 46 6.16 1.47 0.16
CA ALA A 46 6.46 1.21 -1.25
C ALA A 46 5.90 -0.14 -1.72
N TYR A 47 5.68 -1.11 -0.82
CA TYR A 47 5.14 -2.43 -1.16
C TYR A 47 3.61 -2.44 -1.23
N LEU A 48 2.93 -1.34 -0.92
CA LEU A 48 1.47 -1.28 -0.97
C LEU A 48 0.94 -1.29 -2.41
N GLY A 49 -0.19 -1.97 -2.62
CA GLY A 49 -0.91 -1.99 -3.89
C GLY A 49 -0.98 -3.35 -4.59
N PHE A 50 -0.24 -4.38 -4.15
CA PHE A 50 -0.41 -5.74 -4.69
C PHE A 50 -1.80 -6.31 -4.43
N ASP A 51 -2.42 -5.88 -3.33
CA ASP A 51 -3.78 -6.23 -2.91
C ASP A 51 -4.85 -5.61 -3.82
N ALA A 52 -4.53 -4.54 -4.56
CA ALA A 52 -5.43 -4.00 -5.58
C ALA A 52 -5.72 -4.99 -6.72
N VAL A 53 -4.83 -5.96 -6.96
CA VAL A 53 -5.07 -7.05 -7.91
C VAL A 53 -6.31 -7.86 -7.49
N SER A 54 -6.54 -8.03 -6.18
CA SER A 54 -7.70 -8.74 -5.63
C SER A 54 -9.05 -8.12 -6.02
N SER A 55 -9.09 -6.79 -6.22
CA SER A 55 -10.30 -6.05 -6.60
C SER A 55 -10.79 -6.39 -8.02
N SER A 56 -9.92 -6.92 -8.88
CA SER A 56 -10.25 -7.32 -10.25
C SER A 56 -10.52 -8.83 -10.38
N ALA A 57 -10.63 -9.57 -9.26
CA ALA A 57 -10.82 -11.03 -9.29
C ALA A 57 -12.01 -11.47 -10.17
N ALA A 58 -13.10 -10.70 -10.20
CA ALA A 58 -14.29 -10.99 -11.00
C ALA A 58 -14.08 -10.89 -12.51
N GLU A 59 -13.04 -10.19 -12.95
CA GLU A 59 -12.71 -9.95 -14.36
C GLU A 59 -11.57 -10.86 -14.86
N VAL A 60 -10.99 -11.67 -13.98
CA VAL A 60 -9.85 -12.55 -14.30
C VAL A 60 -10.34 -13.92 -14.74
N LYS A 61 -9.87 -14.37 -15.91
CA LYS A 61 -10.04 -15.75 -16.35
C LYS A 61 -9.26 -16.68 -15.42
N ASP A 62 -9.90 -17.70 -14.85
CA ASP A 62 -9.29 -18.64 -13.88
C ASP A 62 -8.61 -17.93 -12.68
N PRO A 63 -9.40 -17.28 -11.80
CA PRO A 63 -8.87 -16.48 -10.70
C PRO A 63 -8.10 -17.31 -9.67
N ASP A 64 -8.44 -18.59 -9.49
CA ASP A 64 -7.83 -19.48 -8.50
C ASP A 64 -6.33 -19.67 -8.72
N ARG A 65 -5.87 -19.59 -9.98
CA ARG A 65 -4.45 -19.68 -10.35
C ARG A 65 -3.86 -18.32 -10.66
N ASN A 66 -4.54 -17.52 -11.49
CA ASN A 66 -3.95 -16.31 -12.04
C ASN A 66 -3.81 -15.18 -11.00
N MET A 67 -4.70 -15.12 -10.00
CA MET A 67 -4.62 -14.10 -8.96
C MET A 67 -3.39 -14.30 -8.05
N PRO A 68 -3.14 -15.50 -7.48
CA PRO A 68 -1.89 -15.77 -6.74
C PRO A 68 -0.62 -15.48 -7.54
N PHE A 69 -0.55 -15.90 -8.81
CA PHE A 69 0.62 -15.65 -9.67
C PHE A 69 0.82 -14.14 -9.91
N GLY A 70 -0.27 -13.39 -10.12
CA GLY A 70 -0.22 -11.94 -10.26
C GLY A 70 0.32 -11.26 -9.00
N ILE A 71 -0.23 -11.60 -7.82
CA ILE A 71 0.17 -11.00 -6.54
C ILE A 71 1.64 -11.32 -6.21
N ILE A 72 2.01 -12.60 -6.25
CA ILE A 72 3.38 -13.02 -5.89
C ILE A 72 4.39 -12.53 -6.93
N GLY A 73 4.06 -12.63 -8.22
CA GLY A 73 4.93 -12.20 -9.31
C GLY A 73 5.22 -10.70 -9.27
N THR A 74 4.19 -9.87 -9.06
CA THR A 74 4.38 -8.42 -8.92
C THR A 74 5.22 -8.05 -7.70
N LEU A 75 4.99 -8.72 -6.56
CA LEU A 75 5.80 -8.50 -5.35
C LEU A 75 7.27 -8.86 -5.57
N ILE A 76 7.58 -10.00 -6.17
CA ILE A 76 8.97 -10.42 -6.43
C ILE A 76 9.67 -9.42 -7.35
N ILE A 77 9.03 -9.01 -8.44
CA ILE A 77 9.59 -8.05 -9.39
C ILE A 77 9.83 -6.70 -8.69
N ALA A 78 8.85 -6.21 -7.91
CA ALA A 78 9.00 -4.97 -7.15
C ALA A 78 10.16 -5.04 -6.15
N THR A 79 10.28 -6.13 -5.38
CA THR A 79 11.38 -6.33 -4.42
C THR A 79 12.75 -6.25 -5.08
N VAL A 80 12.94 -6.94 -6.21
CA VAL A 80 14.21 -6.92 -6.94
C VAL A 80 14.55 -5.52 -7.43
N LEU A 81 13.57 -4.81 -8.00
CA LEU A 81 13.76 -3.44 -8.47
C LEU A 81 14.05 -2.48 -7.31
N TYR A 82 13.36 -2.59 -6.18
CA TYR A 82 13.58 -1.75 -5.01
C TYR A 82 14.97 -1.96 -4.40
N ILE A 83 15.42 -3.20 -4.27
CA ILE A 83 16.79 -3.50 -3.83
C ILE A 83 17.80 -2.88 -4.79
N GLY A 84 17.60 -3.04 -6.10
CA GLY A 84 18.46 -2.44 -7.11
C GLY A 84 18.51 -0.92 -6.99
N VAL A 85 17.36 -0.26 -6.84
CA VAL A 85 17.26 1.20 -6.72
C VAL A 85 17.97 1.65 -5.44
N SER A 86 17.77 0.97 -4.31
CA SER A 86 18.45 1.33 -3.05
C SER A 86 19.98 1.21 -3.16
N ILE A 87 20.50 0.14 -3.78
CA ILE A 87 21.95 -0.06 -3.97
C ILE A 87 22.53 1.03 -4.86
N VAL A 88 21.91 1.29 -6.02
CA VAL A 88 22.39 2.29 -6.99
C VAL A 88 22.30 3.69 -6.39
N LEU A 89 21.17 4.04 -5.78
CA LEU A 89 20.92 5.38 -5.24
C LEU A 89 21.91 5.75 -4.12
N THR A 90 22.08 4.85 -3.14
CA THR A 90 23.05 5.04 -2.05
C THR A 90 24.50 4.92 -2.50
N GLY A 91 24.75 4.20 -3.61
CA GLY A 91 26.05 4.10 -4.24
C GLY A 91 26.46 5.36 -5.00
N MET A 92 25.51 6.07 -5.62
CA MET A 92 25.77 7.31 -6.37
C MET A 92 25.98 8.51 -5.44
N ILE A 93 25.15 8.66 -4.41
CA ILE A 93 25.17 9.77 -3.47
C ILE A 93 25.14 9.27 -2.02
N SER A 94 25.93 9.91 -1.16
CA SER A 94 25.92 9.66 0.28
C SER A 94 24.52 9.88 0.89
N TYR A 95 24.11 8.97 1.78
CA TYR A 95 22.78 8.95 2.41
C TYR A 95 22.38 10.27 3.08
N THR A 96 23.34 11.08 3.53
CA THR A 96 23.11 12.37 4.19
C THR A 96 22.50 13.43 3.27
N LYS A 97 22.65 13.28 1.95
CA LYS A 97 22.14 14.22 0.94
C LYS A 97 20.87 13.74 0.24
N LEU A 98 20.36 12.57 0.60
CA LEU A 98 19.18 11.97 -0.05
C LEU A 98 17.85 12.45 0.54
N ASN A 99 17.86 13.33 1.56
CA ASN A 99 16.66 13.92 2.12
C ASN A 99 16.13 15.07 1.23
N VAL A 100 15.69 14.72 0.03
CA VAL A 100 15.12 15.61 -0.99
C VAL A 100 13.79 15.03 -1.49
N ALA A 101 12.96 15.84 -2.11
CA ALA A 101 11.64 15.40 -2.60
C ALA A 101 11.73 14.37 -3.75
N ASP A 102 12.77 14.43 -4.57
CA ASP A 102 12.96 13.63 -5.78
C ASP A 102 14.36 12.95 -5.84
N PRO A 103 14.68 12.05 -4.90
CA PRO A 103 16.06 11.56 -4.70
C PRO A 103 16.65 10.85 -5.91
N VAL A 104 15.84 10.16 -6.72
CA VAL A 104 16.28 9.46 -7.92
C VAL A 104 16.69 10.45 -9.02
N ALA A 105 15.93 11.53 -9.20
CA ALA A 105 16.26 12.58 -10.17
C ALA A 105 17.47 13.40 -9.69
N PHE A 106 17.50 13.73 -8.40
CA PHE A 106 18.63 14.40 -7.75
C PHE A 106 19.94 13.60 -7.90
N ALA A 107 19.88 12.27 -7.77
CA ALA A 107 21.02 11.38 -7.99
C ALA A 107 21.62 11.51 -9.38
N LEU A 108 20.77 11.57 -10.42
CA LEU A 108 21.18 11.76 -11.81
C LEU A 108 21.74 13.16 -12.07
N GLN A 109 21.14 14.19 -11.46
CA GLN A 109 21.65 15.57 -11.59
C GLN A 109 23.04 15.74 -10.97
N ALA A 110 23.30 15.10 -9.83
CA ALA A 110 24.61 15.17 -9.17
C ALA A 110 25.74 14.52 -9.98
N VAL A 111 25.41 13.63 -10.93
CA VAL A 111 26.37 13.01 -11.86
C VAL A 111 26.35 13.65 -13.25
N ASN A 112 25.78 14.86 -13.37
CA ASN A 112 25.63 15.63 -14.60
C ASN A 112 24.75 14.98 -15.68
N GLN A 113 23.88 14.03 -15.31
CA GLN A 113 22.92 13.37 -16.22
C GLN A 113 21.55 14.07 -16.21
N ASN A 114 21.54 15.39 -16.46
CA ASN A 114 20.34 16.23 -16.36
C ASN A 114 19.24 15.86 -17.36
N TRP A 115 19.62 15.44 -18.57
CA TRP A 115 18.66 14.97 -19.58
C TRP A 115 17.89 13.74 -19.09
N LEU A 116 18.61 12.76 -18.53
CA LEU A 116 18.01 11.55 -18.00
C LEU A 116 17.17 11.83 -16.74
N ALA A 117 17.63 12.75 -15.88
CA ALA A 117 16.85 13.21 -14.74
C ALA A 117 15.50 13.79 -15.17
N GLY A 118 15.47 14.65 -16.20
CA GLY A 118 14.25 15.22 -16.75
C GLY A 118 13.29 14.16 -17.31
N LEU A 119 13.81 13.20 -18.08
CA LEU A 119 13.01 12.08 -18.61
C LEU A 119 12.42 11.21 -17.48
N LEU A 120 13.21 10.93 -16.46
CA LEU A 120 12.79 10.15 -15.30
C LEU A 120 11.71 10.89 -14.50
N SER A 121 11.88 12.19 -14.24
CA SER A 121 10.89 13.00 -13.55
C SER A 121 9.56 13.07 -14.32
N LEU A 122 9.60 13.24 -15.65
CA LEU A 122 8.38 13.25 -16.47
C LEU A 122 7.61 11.93 -16.38
N GLY A 123 8.31 10.80 -16.48
CA GLY A 123 7.65 9.52 -16.38
C GLY A 123 7.25 9.13 -14.96
N ALA A 124 7.95 9.61 -13.93
CA ALA A 124 7.51 9.53 -12.54
C ALA A 124 6.20 10.29 -12.33
N LEU A 125 6.08 11.52 -12.86
CA LEU A 125 4.85 12.32 -12.80
C LEU A 125 3.68 11.60 -13.47
N ALA A 126 3.83 11.17 -14.73
CA ALA A 126 2.79 10.41 -15.44
C ALA A 126 2.41 9.12 -14.67
N GLY A 127 3.40 8.49 -14.05
CA GLY A 127 3.23 7.29 -13.26
C GLY A 127 2.45 7.51 -11.96
N MET A 128 2.75 8.58 -11.23
CA MET A 128 2.07 8.99 -10.01
C MET A 128 0.64 9.43 -10.30
N THR A 129 0.40 10.22 -11.36
CA THR A 129 -0.95 10.63 -11.78
C THR A 129 -1.84 9.42 -12.04
N THR A 130 -1.33 8.41 -12.75
CA THR A 130 -2.08 7.17 -12.99
C THR A 130 -2.45 6.48 -11.67
N MET A 131 -1.49 6.40 -10.73
CA MET A 131 -1.72 5.77 -9.43
C MET A 131 -2.75 6.54 -8.58
N MET A 132 -2.70 7.87 -8.60
CA MET A 132 -3.68 8.71 -7.91
C MET A 132 -5.10 8.47 -8.44
N VAL A 133 -5.29 8.43 -9.76
CA VAL A 133 -6.59 8.15 -10.38
C VAL A 133 -7.10 6.76 -9.99
N THR A 134 -6.25 5.73 -10.06
CA THR A 134 -6.61 4.36 -9.66
C THR A 134 -6.99 4.27 -8.18
N MET A 135 -6.30 4.99 -7.29
CA MET A 135 -6.59 4.99 -5.86
C MET A 135 -7.88 5.73 -5.51
N ILE A 136 -8.17 6.86 -6.16
CA ILE A 136 -9.47 7.55 -6.01
C ILE A 136 -10.60 6.62 -6.42
N PHE A 137 -10.44 5.92 -7.55
CA PHE A 137 -11.41 4.96 -8.04
C PHE A 137 -11.62 3.78 -7.09
N SER A 138 -10.54 3.12 -6.64
CA SER A 138 -10.60 1.99 -5.72
C SER A 138 -11.23 2.37 -4.37
N SER A 139 -10.78 3.49 -3.78
CA SER A 139 -11.30 4.00 -2.52
C SER A 139 -12.79 4.38 -2.62
N SER A 140 -13.22 4.95 -3.74
CA SER A 140 -14.64 5.27 -3.95
C SER A 140 -15.54 4.04 -3.96
N ARG A 141 -15.08 2.92 -4.52
CA ARG A 141 -15.81 1.63 -4.53
C ARG A 141 -15.95 1.06 -3.12
N LEU A 142 -14.89 1.13 -2.31
CA LEU A 142 -14.93 0.67 -0.92
C LEU A 142 -15.88 1.50 -0.05
N VAL A 143 -15.88 2.82 -0.23
CA VAL A 143 -16.84 3.71 0.46
C VAL A 143 -18.27 3.43 0.00
N TYR A 144 -18.47 3.21 -1.30
CA TYR A 144 -19.76 2.84 -1.86
C TYR A 144 -20.28 1.50 -1.30
N SER A 145 -19.47 0.44 -1.27
CA SER A 145 -19.89 -0.85 -0.73
C SER A 145 -20.23 -0.75 0.76
N THR A 146 -19.41 -0.02 1.52
CA THR A 146 -19.66 0.23 2.95
C THR A 146 -20.95 1.01 3.19
N GLY A 147 -21.24 2.00 2.33
CA GLY A 147 -22.50 2.75 2.36
C GLY A 147 -23.72 1.93 1.91
N ARG A 148 -23.55 1.05 0.93
CA ARG A 148 -24.59 0.11 0.47
C ARG A 148 -24.96 -0.87 1.58
N ASP A 149 -23.98 -1.34 2.34
CA ASP A 149 -24.18 -2.29 3.44
C ASP A 149 -24.75 -1.60 4.70
N GLY A 150 -24.95 -0.27 4.66
CA GLY A 150 -25.61 0.53 5.70
C GLY A 150 -24.70 0.99 6.85
N LEU A 151 -23.39 0.75 6.74
CA LEU A 151 -22.40 1.14 7.75
C LEU A 151 -22.00 2.63 7.66
N LEU A 152 -22.30 3.28 6.53
CA LEU A 152 -22.11 4.71 6.28
C LEU A 152 -23.42 5.35 5.77
N PRO A 153 -23.54 6.70 5.78
CA PRO A 153 -24.73 7.39 5.30
C PRO A 153 -25.21 6.90 3.93
N LYS A 154 -26.52 6.62 3.80
CA LYS A 154 -27.14 6.05 2.58
C LYS A 154 -26.86 6.82 1.29
N THR A 155 -26.51 8.11 1.38
CA THR A 155 -26.12 8.94 0.23
C THR A 155 -24.82 8.47 -0.43
N LEU A 156 -23.89 7.88 0.34
CA LEU A 156 -22.64 7.32 -0.18
C LEU A 156 -22.85 5.96 -0.87
N GLY A 157 -23.93 5.25 -0.54
CA GLY A 157 -24.35 4.01 -1.19
C GLY A 157 -25.22 4.19 -2.44
N LYS A 158 -25.43 5.44 -2.92
CA LYS A 158 -26.21 5.71 -4.14
C LYS A 158 -25.31 5.72 -5.38
N VAL A 159 -25.84 5.15 -6.45
CA VAL A 159 -25.22 5.17 -7.78
C VAL A 159 -25.88 6.26 -8.62
N SER A 160 -25.09 6.98 -9.43
CA SER A 160 -25.59 7.96 -10.39
C SER A 160 -26.27 7.28 -11.58
N ALA A 161 -26.94 8.06 -12.44
CA ALA A 161 -27.62 7.58 -13.65
C ALA A 161 -26.70 6.76 -14.59
N ASN A 162 -25.39 7.05 -14.60
CA ASN A 162 -24.38 6.34 -15.40
C ASN A 162 -23.72 5.16 -14.66
N HIS A 163 -24.42 4.51 -13.73
CA HIS A 163 -23.92 3.36 -12.95
C HIS A 163 -22.59 3.58 -12.20
N SER A 164 -22.22 4.84 -11.93
CA SER A 164 -20.99 5.21 -11.21
C SER A 164 -21.30 5.83 -9.84
N PRO A 165 -20.55 5.50 -8.76
CA PRO A 165 -20.79 6.02 -7.41
C PRO A 165 -20.23 7.46 -7.26
N LEU A 166 -20.85 8.41 -7.96
CA LEU A 166 -20.35 9.79 -8.07
C LEU A 166 -20.22 10.48 -6.70
N HIS A 167 -21.17 10.25 -5.79
CA HIS A 167 -21.17 10.91 -4.48
C HIS A 167 -20.01 10.41 -3.60
N ALA A 168 -19.77 9.10 -3.58
CA ALA A 168 -18.63 8.52 -2.89
C ALA A 168 -17.30 9.02 -3.49
N MET A 169 -17.22 9.11 -4.83
CA MET A 169 -16.03 9.62 -5.51
C MET A 169 -15.74 11.08 -5.16
N THR A 170 -16.74 11.96 -5.15
CA THR A 170 -16.56 13.38 -4.79
C THR A 170 -16.10 13.54 -3.35
N VAL A 171 -16.74 12.83 -2.40
CA VAL A 171 -16.36 12.91 -0.98
C VAL A 171 -14.93 12.41 -0.76
N VAL A 172 -14.57 11.26 -1.36
CA VAL A 172 -13.21 10.71 -1.28
C VAL A 172 -12.19 11.68 -1.88
N THR A 173 -12.50 12.30 -3.02
CA THR A 173 -11.59 13.25 -3.69
C THR A 173 -11.37 14.50 -2.85
N ILE A 174 -12.42 15.05 -2.23
CA ILE A 174 -12.31 16.21 -1.32
C ILE A 174 -11.44 15.86 -0.12
N VAL A 175 -11.68 14.72 0.52
CA VAL A 175 -10.89 14.28 1.68
C VAL A 175 -9.42 14.09 1.29
N ILE A 176 -9.13 13.44 0.16
CA ILE A 176 -7.76 13.26 -0.34
C ILE A 176 -7.10 14.60 -0.65
N ALA A 177 -7.81 15.55 -1.27
CA ALA A 177 -7.27 16.87 -1.59
C ALA A 177 -6.92 17.67 -0.31
N ILE A 178 -7.79 17.63 0.70
CA ILE A 178 -7.56 18.29 1.99
C ILE A 178 -6.36 17.66 2.71
N LEU A 179 -6.34 16.32 2.84
CA LEU A 179 -5.27 15.62 3.54
C LEU A 179 -3.93 15.75 2.81
N GLY A 180 -3.92 15.65 1.48
CA GLY A 180 -2.72 15.79 0.67
C GLY A 180 -2.14 17.21 0.64
N GLY A 181 -2.97 18.23 0.88
CA GLY A 181 -2.53 19.63 0.96
C GLY A 181 -2.10 20.09 2.35
N LEU A 182 -2.66 19.51 3.41
CA LEU A 182 -2.45 19.97 4.79
C LEU A 182 -1.55 19.07 5.64
N VAL A 183 -1.40 17.79 5.30
CA VAL A 183 -0.70 16.81 6.12
C VAL A 183 0.63 16.42 5.47
N PRO A 184 1.76 16.47 6.21
CA PRO A 184 3.05 16.03 5.69
C PRO A 184 3.06 14.57 5.22
N LEU A 185 3.81 14.28 4.15
CA LEU A 185 3.92 12.95 3.57
C LEU A 185 4.38 11.90 4.59
N ASP A 186 5.33 12.25 5.47
CA ASP A 186 5.85 11.33 6.48
C ASP A 186 4.77 10.91 7.48
N GLN A 187 3.86 11.82 7.85
CA GLN A 187 2.76 11.49 8.75
C GLN A 187 1.71 10.61 8.04
N LEU A 188 1.38 10.92 6.79
CA LEU A 188 0.46 10.13 5.99
C LEU A 188 0.99 8.71 5.75
N THR A 189 2.24 8.56 5.36
CA THR A 189 2.87 7.25 5.11
C THR A 189 2.91 6.41 6.38
N ASN A 190 3.28 7.01 7.52
CA ASN A 190 3.26 6.30 8.80
C ASN A 190 1.85 5.83 9.20
N LEU A 191 0.81 6.67 8.99
CA LEU A 191 -0.58 6.31 9.28
C LEU A 191 -1.10 5.19 8.37
N VAL A 192 -0.73 5.22 7.08
CA VAL A 192 -1.06 4.15 6.13
C VAL A 192 -0.33 2.85 6.49
N ASN A 193 0.94 2.93 6.90
CA ASN A 193 1.73 1.76 7.26
C ASN A 193 1.15 1.04 8.49
N ILE A 194 0.81 1.74 9.57
CA ILE A 194 0.21 1.09 10.75
C ILE A 194 -1.12 0.41 10.42
N GLY A 195 -2.00 1.09 9.66
CA GLY A 195 -3.29 0.53 9.27
C GLY A 195 -3.15 -0.72 8.40
N THR A 196 -2.21 -0.70 7.45
CA THR A 196 -1.98 -1.83 6.55
C THR A 196 -1.28 -2.99 7.26
N LEU A 197 -0.33 -2.73 8.16
CA LEU A 197 0.31 -3.76 8.98
C LEU A 197 -0.72 -4.46 9.88
N ILE A 198 -1.67 -3.72 10.46
CA ILE A 198 -2.80 -4.30 11.22
C ILE A 198 -3.63 -5.21 10.31
N ALA A 199 -4.02 -4.73 9.12
CA ALA A 199 -4.79 -5.51 8.16
C ALA A 199 -4.06 -6.80 7.75
N PHE A 200 -2.76 -6.72 7.44
CA PHE A 200 -1.95 -7.88 7.04
C PHE A 200 -1.72 -8.87 8.19
N ALA A 201 -1.59 -8.38 9.43
CA ALA A 201 -1.56 -9.24 10.60
C ALA A 201 -2.88 -10.01 10.75
N VAL A 202 -4.02 -9.33 10.63
CA VAL A 202 -5.35 -9.96 10.67
C VAL A 202 -5.51 -11.00 9.56
N VAL A 203 -5.11 -10.70 8.33
CA VAL A 203 -5.16 -11.67 7.21
C VAL A 203 -4.26 -12.88 7.47
N SER A 204 -3.03 -12.64 7.97
CA SER A 204 -2.06 -13.69 8.26
C SER A 204 -2.58 -14.67 9.33
N PHE A 205 -3.13 -14.16 10.43
CA PHE A 205 -3.73 -15.02 11.47
C PHE A 205 -5.08 -15.61 11.04
N GLY A 206 -5.87 -14.88 10.24
CA GLY A 206 -7.19 -15.27 9.76
C GLY A 206 -7.18 -16.51 8.86
N ILE A 207 -6.08 -16.78 8.15
CA ILE A 207 -5.92 -18.01 7.35
C ILE A 207 -5.92 -19.28 8.22
N ILE A 208 -5.47 -19.19 9.48
CA ILE A 208 -5.36 -20.36 10.38
C ILE A 208 -6.72 -21.00 10.65
N PRO A 209 -7.76 -20.28 11.14
CA PRO A 209 -9.10 -20.85 11.30
C PRO A 209 -9.79 -21.10 9.95
N LEU A 210 -9.55 -20.26 8.94
CA LEU A 210 -10.21 -20.38 7.63
C LEU A 210 -9.88 -21.72 6.96
N ARG A 211 -8.62 -22.17 7.04
CA ARG A 211 -8.17 -23.43 6.44
C ARG A 211 -8.83 -24.67 7.05
N LYS A 212 -9.34 -24.58 8.29
CA LYS A 212 -10.05 -25.68 8.97
C LYS A 212 -11.55 -25.73 8.66
N ARG A 213 -12.10 -24.68 8.01
CA ARG A 213 -13.53 -24.55 7.77
C ARG A 213 -13.95 -25.39 6.55
N LYS A 214 -14.72 -26.46 6.79
CA LYS A 214 -15.19 -27.40 5.74
C LYS A 214 -16.22 -26.80 4.77
N GLY A 215 -16.86 -25.69 5.14
CA GLY A 215 -17.92 -25.04 4.35
C GLY A 215 -17.44 -24.10 3.23
N ILE A 216 -16.12 -23.94 3.03
CA ILE A 216 -15.57 -23.07 1.99
C ILE A 216 -14.75 -23.93 1.01
N PRO A 217 -15.04 -23.91 -0.30
CA PRO A 217 -14.28 -24.67 -1.28
C PRO A 217 -12.81 -24.24 -1.29
N ASN A 218 -11.90 -25.22 -1.18
CA ASN A 218 -10.45 -25.01 -0.99
C ASN A 218 -9.64 -25.43 -2.24
N HIS A 219 -10.11 -25.06 -3.43
CA HIS A 219 -9.55 -25.53 -4.71
C HIS A 219 -8.41 -24.65 -5.27
N GLY A 220 -8.22 -23.44 -4.73
CA GLY A 220 -7.17 -22.50 -5.16
C GLY A 220 -5.79 -22.69 -4.51
N PHE A 221 -4.92 -21.70 -4.69
CA PHE A 221 -3.56 -21.66 -4.12
C PHE A 221 -3.56 -21.86 -2.59
N LYS A 222 -2.63 -22.69 -2.11
CA LYS A 222 -2.44 -22.97 -0.68
C LYS A 222 -1.07 -22.48 -0.25
N VAL A 223 -1.05 -21.69 0.82
CA VAL A 223 0.19 -21.18 1.42
C VAL A 223 1.10 -22.35 1.81
N PRO A 224 2.37 -22.38 1.35
CA PRO A 224 3.34 -23.40 1.73
C PRO A 224 3.72 -23.28 3.20
N PHE A 225 4.23 -24.35 3.81
CA PHE A 225 4.67 -24.37 5.21
C PHE A 225 3.62 -23.91 6.24
N TYR A 226 2.35 -24.21 5.99
CA TYR A 226 1.29 -23.95 6.97
C TYR A 226 1.44 -24.86 8.21
N PRO A 227 1.24 -24.34 9.43
CA PRO A 227 0.81 -22.98 9.79
C PRO A 227 1.97 -21.99 10.07
N VAL A 228 3.22 -22.41 9.90
CA VAL A 228 4.41 -21.64 10.29
C VAL A 228 4.53 -20.32 9.52
N LEU A 229 4.37 -20.34 8.20
CA LEU A 229 4.53 -19.13 7.37
C LEU A 229 3.50 -18.03 7.72
N PRO A 230 2.18 -18.32 7.82
CA PRO A 230 1.21 -17.33 8.31
C PRO A 230 1.53 -16.77 9.70
N ILE A 231 2.01 -17.60 10.64
CA ILE A 231 2.38 -17.14 11.98
C ILE A 231 3.58 -16.19 11.91
N ILE A 232 4.63 -16.54 11.18
CA ILE A 232 5.81 -15.68 11.01
C ILE A 232 5.42 -14.36 10.35
N SER A 233 4.57 -14.39 9.30
CA SER A 233 4.07 -13.19 8.64
C SER A 233 3.34 -12.25 9.61
N GLY A 234 2.42 -12.80 10.40
CA GLY A 234 1.68 -12.02 11.41
C GLY A 234 2.59 -11.44 12.49
N LEU A 235 3.54 -12.23 12.99
CA LEU A 235 4.52 -11.77 13.98
C LEU A 235 5.45 -10.69 13.43
N MET A 236 5.89 -10.80 12.17
CA MET A 236 6.71 -9.77 11.52
C MET A 236 5.94 -8.47 11.32
N CYS A 237 4.65 -8.53 10.97
CA CYS A 237 3.80 -7.36 10.90
C CYS A 237 3.70 -6.66 12.26
N ILE A 238 3.41 -7.43 13.32
CA ILE A 238 3.37 -6.92 14.70
C ILE A 238 4.71 -6.31 15.10
N PHE A 239 5.82 -6.98 14.79
CA PHE A 239 7.16 -6.47 15.08
C PHE A 239 7.43 -5.14 14.40
N LEU A 240 7.14 -4.99 13.10
CA LEU A 240 7.29 -3.72 12.38
C LEU A 240 6.34 -2.63 12.91
N MET A 241 5.18 -2.98 13.46
CA MET A 241 4.32 -1.99 14.13
C MET A 241 4.97 -1.42 15.39
N THR A 242 5.77 -2.22 16.11
CA THR A 242 6.47 -1.74 17.32
C THR A 242 7.61 -0.77 17.01
N THR A 243 8.09 -0.74 15.77
CA THR A 243 9.17 0.17 15.35
C THR A 243 8.65 1.53 14.88
N LEU A 244 7.33 1.69 14.74
CA LEU A 244 6.69 2.95 14.40
C LEU A 244 6.70 3.94 15.58
N SER A 245 6.56 5.23 15.27
CA SER A 245 6.59 6.28 16.29
C SER A 245 5.35 6.25 17.20
N LYS A 246 5.50 6.79 18.42
CA LYS A 246 4.38 6.92 19.36
C LYS A 246 3.25 7.78 18.81
N GLU A 247 3.57 8.79 18.01
CA GLU A 247 2.60 9.66 17.34
C GLU A 247 1.72 8.87 16.37
N THR A 248 2.30 7.93 15.62
CA THR A 248 1.55 7.05 14.72
C THR A 248 0.56 6.16 15.47
N TRP A 249 0.95 5.65 16.63
CA TRP A 249 0.05 4.88 17.49
C TRP A 249 -1.12 5.71 18.02
N ILE A 250 -0.85 6.93 18.48
CA ILE A 250 -1.89 7.85 18.96
C ILE A 250 -2.86 8.17 17.82
N ALA A 251 -2.36 8.55 16.65
CA ALA A 251 -3.18 8.86 15.48
C ALA A 251 -4.03 7.65 15.04
N SER A 252 -3.45 6.45 15.02
CA SER A 252 -4.17 5.21 14.72
C SER A 252 -5.26 4.94 15.75
N LEU A 253 -4.99 5.08 17.05
CA LEU A 253 -5.98 4.88 18.10
C LEU A 253 -7.13 5.89 18.00
N ILE A 254 -6.84 7.16 17.73
CA ILE A 254 -7.86 8.19 17.50
C ILE A 254 -8.74 7.80 16.29
N TRP A 255 -8.12 7.35 15.19
CA TRP A 255 -8.84 6.92 14.00
C TRP A 255 -9.72 5.70 14.24
N PHE A 256 -9.21 4.68 14.95
CA PHE A 256 -10.01 3.52 15.36
C PHE A 256 -11.15 3.90 16.29
N ALA A 257 -10.91 4.78 17.27
CA ALA A 257 -11.94 5.28 18.17
C ALA A 257 -13.04 6.04 17.41
N LEU A 258 -12.67 6.85 16.42
CA LEU A 258 -13.62 7.55 15.55
C LEU A 258 -14.43 6.56 14.70
N GLY A 259 -13.79 5.54 14.14
CA GLY A 259 -14.48 4.46 13.42
C GLY A 259 -15.46 3.68 14.30
N LEU A 260 -15.07 3.36 15.54
CA LEU A 260 -15.95 2.72 16.52
C LEU A 260 -17.11 3.64 16.91
N LEU A 261 -16.86 4.94 17.11
CA LEU A 261 -17.93 5.90 17.42
C LEU A 261 -18.96 5.94 16.29
N ILE A 262 -18.54 6.03 15.03
CA ILE A 262 -19.44 5.97 13.87
C ILE A 262 -20.20 4.64 13.83
N TYR A 263 -19.52 3.53 14.11
CA TYR A 263 -20.15 2.21 14.15
C TYR A 263 -21.22 2.11 15.24
N PHE A 264 -20.92 2.52 16.48
CA PHE A 264 -21.87 2.43 17.61
C PHE A 264 -23.02 3.43 17.49
N THR A 265 -22.79 4.63 16.94
CA THR A 265 -23.84 5.66 16.80
C THR A 265 -24.72 5.44 15.58
N TYR A 266 -24.14 5.09 14.43
CA TYR A 266 -24.85 4.96 13.16
C TYR A 266 -24.92 3.52 12.67
N GLY A 267 -23.77 2.84 12.60
CA GLY A 267 -23.63 1.53 11.95
C GLY A 267 -24.50 0.42 12.54
N ILE A 268 -24.60 0.33 13.88
CA ILE A 268 -25.41 -0.70 14.57
C ILE A 268 -26.89 -0.59 14.20
N ASN A 269 -27.42 0.63 14.10
CA ASN A 269 -28.84 0.86 13.87
C ASN A 269 -29.23 0.80 12.38
N HIS A 270 -28.26 0.87 11.46
CA HIS A 270 -28.49 0.98 10.01
C HIS A 270 -27.87 -0.17 9.19
N SER A 271 -27.15 -1.10 9.82
CA SER A 271 -26.58 -2.26 9.13
C SER A 271 -27.68 -3.21 8.64
N GLN A 272 -27.76 -3.37 7.32
CA GLN A 272 -28.76 -4.25 6.70
C GLN A 272 -28.43 -5.74 6.87
N LEU A 273 -27.16 -6.07 7.14
CA LEU A 273 -26.72 -7.45 7.41
C LEU A 273 -27.31 -7.98 8.73
N ALA A 274 -27.40 -7.15 9.77
CA ALA A 274 -28.02 -7.52 11.04
C ALA A 274 -29.55 -7.64 10.93
N GLN A 275 -30.19 -6.90 10.01
CA GLN A 275 -31.62 -7.03 9.74
C GLN A 275 -31.99 -8.29 8.96
N LYS A 276 -31.17 -8.73 8.00
CA LYS A 276 -31.40 -9.97 7.25
C LYS A 276 -31.36 -11.22 8.15
N ASP A 277 -30.42 -11.28 9.08
CA ASP A 277 -30.28 -12.40 10.03
C ASP A 277 -31.44 -12.49 11.04
N ASN A 278 -32.14 -11.37 11.28
CA ASN A 278 -33.33 -11.33 12.14
C ASN A 278 -34.64 -11.58 11.38
N SER A 279 -34.66 -11.44 10.04
CA SER A 279 -35.83 -11.75 9.21
C SER A 279 -35.87 -13.21 8.73
N GLU A 280 -34.75 -13.92 8.80
CA GLU A 280 -34.64 -15.37 8.50
C GLU A 280 -34.77 -16.26 9.75
N LYS A 281 -34.99 -15.67 10.93
CA LYS A 281 -35.39 -16.36 12.17
C LYS A 281 -36.88 -16.19 12.43
#